data_AF-A0A0F6SH95-F1
#
_entry.id   AF-A0A0F6SH95-F1
#
_cell.length_a   1.000
_cell.length_b   1.000
_cell.length_c   1.000
_cell.angle_alpha   90.00
_cell.angle_beta   90.00
_cell.angle_gamma   90.00
#
_symmetry.space_group_name_H-M   'P 1'
#
loop_
_entity.id
_entity.type
_entity.pdbx_description
1 polymer ?
#
loop_
_entity_poly.entity_id
_entity_poly.type
_entity_poly.pdbx_seq_one_letter_code
_entity_poly.pdbx_strand_id
1 'polypeptide(L)'
;MRAIALVAVLLVACGPDVRRARAEHTVELATRAITLVDETSGGEIASTPELTRAREDAGRWLEQSEQAVDAWPGTGSLAFETMVPCLGRSLGVLRESLARNTRPIPESLRQAEALARTATERRCARRRARSE
;
A
#
# COMPACT_ATOMS: atom_id res chain seq x y z
N MET A 1 15.13 -48.35 -14.03
CA MET A 1 14.17 -47.33 -14.54
C MET A 1 13.36 -46.81 -13.36
N ARG A 2 13.62 -45.60 -12.89
CA ARG A 2 12.70 -44.79 -12.07
C ARG A 2 12.95 -43.32 -12.41
N ALA A 3 11.97 -42.73 -13.08
CA ALA A 3 11.88 -41.32 -13.41
C ALA A 3 11.43 -40.55 -12.17
N ILE A 4 12.12 -39.44 -11.86
CA ILE A 4 11.51 -38.26 -11.24
C ILE A 4 12.18 -37.05 -11.87
N ALA A 5 11.65 -36.65 -13.03
CA ALA A 5 11.81 -35.31 -13.55
C ALA A 5 10.74 -34.45 -12.88
N LEU A 6 11.13 -33.59 -11.94
CA LEU A 6 10.29 -32.52 -11.41
C LEU A 6 11.19 -31.53 -10.66
N VAL A 7 11.76 -30.59 -11.41
CA VAL A 7 12.12 -29.28 -10.84
C VAL A 7 11.40 -28.25 -11.70
N ALA A 8 10.32 -27.75 -11.12
CA ALA A 8 9.45 -26.75 -11.68
C ALA A 8 10.21 -25.45 -11.91
N VAL A 9 10.30 -25.05 -13.18
CA VAL A 9 9.98 -23.71 -13.69
C VAL A 9 10.25 -22.55 -12.72
N LEU A 10 11.52 -22.13 -12.64
CA LEU A 10 11.87 -20.75 -12.30
C LEU A 10 11.82 -19.92 -13.59
N LEU A 11 10.62 -19.69 -14.11
CA LEU A 11 10.41 -18.63 -15.09
C LEU A 11 10.49 -17.31 -14.34
N VAL A 12 11.70 -16.74 -14.34
CA VAL A 12 11.95 -15.33 -14.04
C VAL A 12 11.24 -14.51 -15.11
N ALA A 13 9.93 -14.35 -14.96
CA ALA A 13 9.12 -13.50 -15.81
C ALA A 13 9.37 -12.04 -15.40
N CYS A 14 10.50 -11.47 -15.78
CA CYS A 14 10.71 -10.02 -15.71
C CYS A 14 9.89 -9.33 -16.82
N GLY A 15 8.56 -9.46 -16.76
CA GLY A 15 7.61 -8.90 -17.72
C GLY A 15 6.79 -7.75 -17.13
N PRO A 16 6.09 -6.98 -17.98
CA PRO A 16 5.10 -5.99 -17.56
C PRO A 16 4.07 -6.57 -16.57
N ASP A 17 3.77 -7.85 -16.68
CA ASP A 17 2.81 -8.58 -15.86
C ASP A 17 3.24 -8.72 -14.39
N VAL A 18 4.55 -8.86 -14.13
CA VAL A 18 5.05 -8.96 -12.74
C VAL A 18 5.01 -7.62 -12.01
N ARG A 19 5.24 -6.51 -12.72
CA ARG A 19 5.07 -5.17 -12.14
C ARG A 19 3.61 -4.91 -11.78
N ARG A 20 2.69 -5.29 -12.66
CA ARG A 20 1.26 -5.18 -12.43
C ARG A 20 0.82 -6.04 -11.25
N ALA A 21 1.18 -7.32 -11.24
CA ALA A 21 0.85 -8.24 -10.15
C ALA A 21 1.38 -7.75 -8.79
N ARG A 22 2.59 -7.17 -8.76
CA ARG A 22 3.13 -6.56 -7.53
C ARG A 22 2.33 -5.32 -7.10
N ALA A 23 1.89 -4.50 -8.04
CA ALA A 23 1.08 -3.33 -7.75
C ALA A 23 -0.30 -3.73 -7.19
N GLU A 24 -0.97 -4.68 -7.84
CA GLU A 24 -2.24 -5.28 -7.39
C GLU A 24 -2.10 -5.85 -5.97
N HIS A 25 -1.05 -6.64 -5.72
CA HIS A 25 -0.81 -7.20 -4.39
C HIS A 25 -0.53 -6.14 -3.31
N THR A 26 0.18 -5.06 -3.67
CA THR A 26 0.44 -3.95 -2.75
C THR A 26 -0.86 -3.26 -2.34
N VAL A 27 -1.74 -3.01 -3.31
CA VAL A 27 -3.07 -2.43 -3.10
C VAL A 27 -3.93 -3.36 -2.26
N GLU A 28 -4.03 -4.64 -2.60
CA GLU A 28 -4.82 -5.63 -1.86
C GLU A 28 -4.44 -5.68 -0.37
N LEU A 29 -3.14 -5.71 -0.07
CA LEU A 29 -2.66 -5.68 1.30
C LEU A 29 -2.99 -4.38 2.02
N ALA A 30 -2.90 -3.24 1.33
CA ALA A 30 -3.26 -1.94 1.89
C ALA A 30 -4.77 -1.84 2.18
N THR A 31 -5.62 -2.31 1.26
CA THR A 31 -7.08 -2.40 1.44
C THR A 31 -7.39 -3.25 2.68
N ARG A 32 -6.84 -4.47 2.74
CA ARG A 32 -7.03 -5.37 3.90
C ARG A 32 -6.55 -4.73 5.20
N ALA A 33 -5.42 -4.02 5.17
CA ALA A 33 -4.88 -3.34 6.35
C ALA A 33 -5.82 -2.25 6.86
N ILE A 34 -6.36 -1.40 5.98
CA ILE A 34 -7.27 -0.32 6.36
C ILE A 34 -8.60 -0.88 6.87
N THR A 35 -9.15 -1.91 6.23
CA THR A 35 -10.37 -2.59 6.69
C THR A 35 -10.19 -3.18 8.09
N LEU A 36 -9.06 -3.86 8.35
CA LEU A 36 -8.78 -4.41 9.68
C LEU A 36 -8.62 -3.32 10.74
N VAL A 37 -8.05 -2.17 10.39
CA VAL A 37 -7.97 -1.01 11.31
C VAL A 37 -9.37 -0.53 11.68
N ASP A 38 -10.29 -0.44 10.71
CA ASP A 38 -11.68 -0.05 10.97
C ASP A 38 -12.40 -1.08 11.85
N GLU A 39 -12.29 -2.36 11.53
CA GLU A 39 -12.93 -3.45 12.28
C GLU A 39 -12.43 -3.54 13.73
N THR A 40 -11.12 -3.44 13.92
CA THR A 40 -10.50 -3.54 15.25
C THR A 40 -10.68 -2.30 16.11
N SER A 41 -11.06 -1.17 15.49
CA SER A 41 -11.26 0.08 16.22
C SER A 41 -12.60 0.21 16.92
N GLY A 42 -13.61 -0.62 16.58
CA GLY A 42 -14.93 -0.57 17.23
C GLY A 42 -15.61 0.81 17.23
N GLY A 43 -15.26 1.70 16.30
CA GLY A 43 -15.74 3.10 16.25
C GLY A 43 -14.88 4.12 17.03
N GLU A 44 -13.86 3.68 17.78
CA GLU A 44 -12.98 4.54 18.57
C GLU A 44 -12.00 5.38 17.72
N ILE A 45 -11.82 5.05 16.44
CA ILE A 45 -11.08 5.93 15.51
C ILE A 45 -11.70 7.32 15.54
N ALA A 46 -13.03 7.43 15.48
CA ALA A 46 -13.74 8.70 15.46
C ALA A 46 -13.47 9.57 16.70
N SER A 47 -13.13 8.96 17.83
CA SER A 47 -12.80 9.65 19.09
C SER A 47 -11.37 10.22 19.11
N THR A 48 -10.53 9.87 18.14
CA THR A 48 -9.13 10.29 18.07
C THR A 48 -8.86 11.04 16.76
N PRO A 49 -8.95 12.38 16.73
CA PRO A 49 -8.88 13.18 15.49
C PRO A 49 -7.63 12.92 14.64
N GLU A 50 -6.49 12.66 15.28
CA GLU A 50 -5.22 12.36 14.61
C GLU A 50 -5.23 10.99 13.92
N LEU A 51 -5.86 9.99 14.54
CA LEU A 51 -6.00 8.65 13.96
C LEU A 51 -7.01 8.67 12.81
N THR A 52 -8.12 9.39 12.97
CA THR A 52 -9.10 9.61 11.89
C THR A 52 -8.44 10.23 10.65
N ARG A 53 -7.70 11.34 10.82
CA ARG A 53 -6.98 11.98 9.69
C ARG A 53 -5.96 11.05 9.06
N ALA A 54 -5.18 10.33 9.86
CA ALA A 54 -4.19 9.39 9.34
C ALA A 54 -4.83 8.25 8.53
N ARG A 55 -5.98 7.74 8.99
CA ARG A 55 -6.77 6.76 8.25
C ARG A 55 -7.31 7.34 6.95
N GLU A 56 -7.90 8.53 7.00
CA GLU A 56 -8.53 9.16 5.82
C GLU A 56 -7.48 9.46 4.75
N ASP A 57 -6.31 9.97 5.15
CA ASP A 57 -5.18 10.18 4.25
C ASP A 57 -4.68 8.85 3.66
N ALA A 58 -4.59 7.79 4.46
CA ALA A 58 -4.22 6.46 3.96
C ALA A 58 -5.24 5.94 2.93
N GLY A 59 -6.53 6.07 3.21
CA GLY A 59 -7.61 5.67 2.30
C GLY A 59 -7.60 6.43 0.98
N ARG A 60 -7.36 7.75 1.01
CA ARG A 60 -7.27 8.58 -0.20
C ARG A 60 -6.12 8.16 -1.12
N TRP A 61 -4.95 7.87 -0.54
CA TRP A 61 -3.81 7.39 -1.32
C TRP A 61 -3.98 5.95 -1.81
N LEU A 62 -4.72 5.13 -1.05
CA LEU A 62 -5.10 3.79 -1.50
C LEU A 62 -6.00 3.88 -2.73
N GLU A 63 -7.06 4.67 -2.67
CA GLU A 63 -8.00 4.87 -3.78
C GLU A 63 -7.27 5.36 -5.05
N GLN A 64 -6.34 6.30 -4.92
CA GLN A 64 -5.54 6.75 -6.07
C GLN A 64 -4.60 5.67 -6.61
N SER A 65 -4.10 4.79 -5.75
CA SER A 65 -3.24 3.67 -6.16
C SER A 65 -4.05 2.56 -6.83
N GLU A 66 -5.27 2.28 -6.35
CA GLU A 66 -6.27 1.39 -6.97
C GLU A 66 -6.61 1.88 -8.38
N GLN A 67 -7.00 3.14 -8.52
CA GLN A 67 -7.30 3.76 -9.82
C GLN A 67 -6.09 3.69 -10.79
N ALA A 68 -4.88 3.83 -10.27
CA ALA A 68 -3.67 3.71 -11.07
C ALA A 68 -3.39 2.27 -11.53
N VAL A 69 -3.76 1.27 -10.73
CA VAL A 69 -3.72 -0.15 -11.12
C VAL A 69 -4.80 -0.47 -12.15
N ASP A 70 -6.00 0.08 -12.01
CA ASP A 70 -7.07 -0.13 -12.99
C ASP A 70 -6.74 0.49 -14.36
N ALA A 71 -6.08 1.65 -14.35
CA ALA A 71 -5.64 2.35 -15.56
C ALA A 71 -4.37 1.76 -16.22
N TRP A 72 -3.85 0.63 -15.73
CA TRP A 72 -2.58 0.05 -16.18
C TRP A 72 -2.45 -0.14 -17.71
N PRO A 73 -3.49 -0.58 -18.45
CA PRO A 73 -3.39 -0.70 -19.91
C PRO A 73 -3.18 0.65 -20.63
N GLY A 74 -3.56 1.77 -20.03
CA GLY A 74 -3.47 3.11 -20.63
C GLY A 74 -2.22 3.88 -20.23
N THR A 75 -1.98 4.07 -18.93
CA THR A 75 -0.88 4.89 -18.41
C THR A 75 0.33 4.09 -17.94
N GLY A 76 0.22 2.76 -17.93
CA GLY A 76 1.28 1.84 -17.50
C GLY A 76 1.63 1.96 -16.02
N SER A 77 2.83 1.48 -15.67
CA SER A 77 3.31 1.50 -14.27
C SER A 77 3.58 2.91 -13.73
N LEU A 78 3.67 3.93 -14.58
CA LEU A 78 4.08 5.27 -14.19
C LEU A 78 3.07 5.95 -13.25
N ALA A 79 1.77 5.77 -13.49
CA ALA A 79 0.72 6.31 -12.62
C ALA A 79 0.86 5.72 -11.21
N PHE A 80 0.96 4.39 -11.12
CA PHE A 80 1.13 3.70 -9.85
C PHE A 80 2.45 4.08 -9.16
N GLU A 81 3.57 4.10 -9.88
CA GLU A 81 4.88 4.52 -9.37
C GLU A 81 4.89 5.98 -8.87
N THR A 82 3.97 6.81 -9.34
CA THR A 82 3.81 8.19 -8.85
C THR A 82 3.04 8.22 -7.52
N MET A 83 2.01 7.38 -7.36
CA MET A 83 1.12 7.39 -6.18
C MET A 83 1.66 6.52 -5.03
N VAL A 84 2.22 5.36 -5.34
CA VAL A 84 2.59 4.33 -4.34
C VAL A 84 3.57 4.82 -3.25
N PRO A 85 4.53 5.75 -3.50
CA PRO A 85 5.35 6.29 -2.42
C PRO A 85 4.54 7.09 -1.40
N CYS A 86 3.48 7.76 -1.83
CA CYS A 86 2.61 8.52 -0.95
C CYS A 86 1.66 7.62 -0.17
N LEU A 87 1.21 6.51 -0.77
CA LEU A 87 0.55 5.42 -0.05
C LEU A 87 1.46 4.84 1.05
N GLY A 88 2.70 4.46 0.72
CA GLY A 88 3.64 3.92 1.71
C GLY A 88 3.91 4.90 2.86
N ARG A 89 3.97 6.19 2.57
CA ARG A 89 4.08 7.23 3.60
C ARG A 89 2.82 7.34 4.46
N SER A 90 1.63 7.38 3.88
CA SER A 90 0.38 7.53 4.64
C SER A 90 0.10 6.31 5.51
N LEU A 91 0.39 5.10 5.04
CA LEU A 91 0.34 3.87 5.83
C LEU A 91 1.31 3.91 7.02
N GLY A 92 2.52 4.47 6.84
CA GLY A 92 3.46 4.69 7.94
C GLY A 92 2.93 5.68 8.99
N VAL A 93 2.31 6.78 8.56
CA VAL A 93 1.65 7.73 9.47
C VAL A 93 0.51 7.06 10.23
N LEU A 94 -0.32 6.26 9.55
CA LEU A 94 -1.39 5.49 10.18
C LEU A 94 -0.84 4.51 11.24
N ARG A 95 0.21 3.75 10.90
CA ARG A 95 0.89 2.83 11.82
C ARG A 95 1.39 3.56 13.07
N GLU A 96 2.05 4.70 12.89
CA GLU A 96 2.55 5.49 14.01
C GLU A 96 1.41 6.08 14.86
N SER A 97 0.33 6.53 14.24
CA SER A 97 -0.86 7.00 14.97
C SER A 97 -1.53 5.88 15.78
N LEU A 98 -1.62 4.66 15.24
CA LEU A 98 -2.10 3.50 16.00
C LEU A 98 -1.19 3.23 17.21
N ALA A 99 0.14 3.24 17.00
CA ALA A 99 1.11 3.03 18.07
C ALA A 99 0.97 4.07 19.19
N ARG A 100 0.89 5.36 18.83
CA ARG A 100 0.74 6.47 19.80
C ARG A 100 -0.54 6.35 20.62
N ASN A 101 -1.60 5.81 20.04
CA ASN A 101 -2.89 5.63 20.70
C ASN A 101 -3.02 4.23 21.35
N THR A 102 -1.92 3.49 21.50
CA THR A 102 -1.88 2.15 22.10
C THR A 102 -2.86 1.18 21.43
N ARG A 103 -3.07 1.34 20.13
CA ARG A 103 -3.96 0.49 19.33
C ARG A 103 -3.19 -0.66 18.68
N PRO A 104 -3.83 -1.81 18.46
CA PRO A 104 -3.21 -2.92 17.75
C PRO A 104 -2.81 -2.47 16.34
N ILE A 105 -1.63 -2.91 15.90
CA ILE A 105 -1.11 -2.64 14.57
C ILE A 105 -1.23 -3.94 13.77
N PRO A 106 -2.12 -4.01 12.76
CA PRO A 106 -2.23 -5.19 11.91
C PRO A 106 -0.92 -5.48 11.18
N GLU A 107 -0.56 -6.76 11.07
CA GLU A 107 0.65 -7.16 10.35
C GLU A 107 0.56 -6.81 8.86
N SER A 108 -0.63 -6.91 8.26
CA SER A 108 -0.90 -6.45 6.89
C SER A 108 -0.57 -4.98 6.69
N LEU A 109 -0.74 -4.11 7.70
CA LEU A 109 -0.37 -2.70 7.61
C LEU A 109 1.15 -2.52 7.48
N ARG A 110 1.94 -3.29 8.23
CA ARG A 110 3.40 -3.25 8.14
C ARG A 110 3.89 -3.76 6.79
N GLN A 111 3.30 -4.86 6.30
CA GLN A 111 3.63 -5.44 5.01
C GLN A 111 3.27 -4.50 3.85
N ALA A 112 2.06 -3.93 3.87
CA ALA A 112 1.61 -2.96 2.88
C ALA A 112 2.52 -1.71 2.87
N GLU A 113 2.88 -1.18 4.03
CA GLU A 113 3.84 -0.07 4.14
C GLU A 113 5.19 -0.43 3.51
N ALA A 114 5.76 -1.58 3.86
CA ALA A 114 7.06 -2.01 3.35
C ALA A 114 7.05 -2.22 1.83
N LEU A 115 5.99 -2.85 1.29
CA LEU A 115 5.83 -3.05 -0.15
C LEU A 115 5.68 -1.72 -0.87
N ALA A 116 4.81 -0.83 -0.38
CA ALA A 116 4.57 0.46 -1.02
C ALA A 116 5.83 1.36 -1.01
N ARG A 117 6.61 1.35 0.07
CA ARG A 117 7.87 2.10 0.17
C ARG A 117 8.98 1.57 -0.75
N THR A 118 8.92 0.29 -1.12
CA THR A 118 9.94 -0.36 -1.97
C THR A 118 9.46 -0.63 -3.39
N ALA A 119 8.25 -0.17 -3.74
CA ALA A 119 7.67 -0.36 -5.06
C ALA A 119 8.37 0.49 -6.14
N THR A 120 9.03 1.58 -5.76
CA THR A 120 9.76 2.48 -6.66
C THR A 120 10.85 3.25 -5.90
N GLU A 121 11.83 3.76 -6.62
CA GLU A 121 12.86 4.67 -6.07
C GLU A 121 12.32 6.10 -5.86
N ARG A 122 11.16 6.41 -6.45
CA ARG A 122 10.54 7.73 -6.32
C ARG A 122 10.10 7.95 -4.88
N ARG A 123 10.31 9.18 -4.40
CA ARG A 123 9.81 9.61 -3.09
C ARG A 123 8.45 10.23 -3.26
N CYS A 124 7.61 10.13 -2.22
CA CYS A 124 6.35 10.86 -2.20
C CYS A 124 6.66 12.36 -2.35
N ALA A 125 6.14 12.96 -3.42
CA ALA A 125 6.24 14.38 -3.63
C ALA A 125 5.44 15.08 -2.53
N ARG A 126 6.10 15.49 -1.44
CA ARG A 126 5.54 16.49 -0.54
C ARG A 126 5.15 17.65 -1.44
N ARG A 127 3.85 17.95 -1.60
CA ARG A 127 3.45 19.33 -1.91
C ARG A 127 4.22 20.16 -0.90
N ARG A 128 5.20 20.95 -1.36
CA ARG A 128 5.69 22.07 -0.57
C ARG A 128 4.42 22.82 -0.21
N ALA A 129 4.09 22.89 1.08
CA ALA A 129 3.10 23.84 1.53
C ALA A 129 3.53 25.17 0.91
N ARG A 130 2.75 25.65 -0.04
CA ARG A 130 2.95 26.98 -0.59
C ARG A 130 2.59 27.89 0.57
N SER A 131 3.62 28.43 1.22
CA SER A 131 3.48 29.57 2.10
C SER A 131 2.97 30.71 1.23
N GLU A 132 1.67 30.96 1.27
CA GLU A 132 1.04 32.22 0.86
C GLU A 132 0.63 32.95 2.14
#